data_AF-A0A9R0XUF0-F1
#
_entry.id   AF-A0A9R0XUF0-F1
#
_cell.length_a   1.000
_cell.length_b   1.000
_cell.length_c   1.000
_cell.angle_alpha   90.00
_cell.angle_beta   90.00
_cell.angle_gamma   90.00
#
_symmetry.space_group_name_H-M   'P 1'
#
loop_
_entity.id
_entity.type
_entity.pdbx_description
1 polymer ?
#
loop_
_entity_poly.entity_id
_entity_poly.type
_entity_poly.pdbx_seq_one_letter_code
_entity_poly.pdbx_strand_id
1 'polypeptide(L)'
;MDPPNRVPDGHFSLCLHGKNGDGIFMPLGYRHGLLLIYQLARYQLLVWDPFNIDLHRVAVPPEFDRLEAPFKGAVFRAAGDIQHFRVVLVSTETDEQQHTRAFARIYSSETAKWGDRISTPLPYKLPTNSHMYFTMGVLVGHSLYWLFNDRSAKTLLLDGILEFDLEKQILAVKPVPVGIPKENMCRFQVMQAEGGGLGILFLSNFSAQLWMVETDCDGAASWVLGRTVELDKLLSINSRKKRKWHQSIEGFAEYNNVLLLRTPTDLFMIQLEPLQFKKVSKTKKWVYYHPFESVYAAGNSI
;
A
#
# COMPACT_ATOMS: atom_id res chain seq x y z
N MET A 1 -27.58 -3.43 -18.95
CA MET A 1 -26.19 -3.67 -19.36
C MET A 1 -25.30 -2.97 -18.35
N ASP A 2 -24.65 -3.74 -17.48
CA ASP A 2 -23.63 -3.16 -16.60
C ASP A 2 -22.48 -2.58 -17.44
N PRO A 3 -21.81 -1.52 -16.97
CA PRO A 3 -20.66 -0.97 -17.66
C PRO A 3 -19.64 -2.09 -17.92
N PRO A 4 -18.99 -2.13 -19.10
CA PRO A 4 -18.07 -3.21 -19.51
C PRO A 4 -16.85 -3.39 -18.60
N ASN A 5 -16.67 -2.50 -17.62
CA ASN A 5 -15.58 -2.51 -16.65
C ASN A 5 -16.03 -2.96 -15.25
N ARG A 6 -17.19 -3.63 -15.13
CA ARG A 6 -17.67 -4.20 -13.86
C ARG A 6 -17.60 -5.72 -13.93
N VAL A 7 -16.90 -6.31 -12.97
CA VAL A 7 -16.98 -7.74 -12.70
C VAL A 7 -18.31 -7.99 -11.96
N PRO A 8 -19.04 -9.09 -12.27
CA PRO A 8 -20.25 -9.42 -11.53
C PRO A 8 -20.00 -9.48 -10.02
N ASP A 9 -20.93 -8.93 -9.22
CA ASP A 9 -20.81 -8.82 -7.76
C ASP A 9 -20.52 -10.15 -7.05
N GLY A 10 -20.93 -11.28 -7.66
CA GLY A 10 -20.71 -12.63 -7.13
C GLY A 10 -19.25 -12.99 -6.88
N HIS A 11 -18.30 -12.49 -7.68
CA HIS A 11 -16.87 -12.79 -7.50
C HIS A 11 -16.28 -12.12 -6.25
N PHE A 12 -16.84 -10.98 -5.84
CA PHE A 12 -16.39 -10.22 -4.67
C PHE A 12 -17.35 -10.34 -3.49
N SER A 13 -18.31 -11.27 -3.55
CA SER A 13 -19.25 -11.56 -2.47
C SER A 13 -18.68 -12.63 -1.54
N LEU A 14 -17.89 -12.22 -0.55
CA LEU A 14 -17.43 -13.12 0.49
C LEU A 14 -18.57 -13.36 1.51
N CYS A 15 -19.49 -14.29 1.20
CA CYS A 15 -20.52 -14.74 2.15
C CYS A 15 -19.90 -15.61 3.25
N LEU A 16 -19.21 -14.98 4.21
CA LEU A 16 -18.73 -15.67 5.41
C LEU A 16 -19.92 -16.06 6.29
N HIS A 17 -20.51 -17.22 6.02
CA HIS A 17 -21.60 -17.77 6.82
C HIS A 17 -21.16 -17.88 8.29
N GLY A 18 -21.75 -17.06 9.14
CA GLY A 18 -21.58 -17.12 10.58
C GLY A 18 -22.67 -16.32 11.26
N LYS A 19 -23.51 -16.99 12.06
CA LYS A 19 -24.66 -16.42 12.80
C LYS A 19 -24.32 -15.32 13.83
N ASN A 20 -23.09 -14.81 13.86
CA ASN A 20 -22.66 -13.75 14.76
C ASN A 20 -21.99 -12.65 13.92
N GLY A 21 -22.59 -11.46 13.95
CA GLY A 21 -22.27 -10.24 13.20
C GLY A 21 -20.91 -10.19 12.50
N ASP A 22 -20.97 -9.92 11.20
CA ASP A 22 -19.81 -9.76 10.31
C ASP A 22 -18.72 -8.90 10.97
N GLY A 23 -17.62 -9.55 11.33
CA GLY A 23 -16.49 -8.88 11.96
C GLY A 23 -15.87 -7.79 11.08
N ILE A 24 -15.02 -6.95 11.65
CA ILE A 24 -14.28 -5.94 10.88
C ILE A 24 -13.27 -6.65 9.95
N PHE A 25 -13.41 -6.44 8.64
CA PHE A 25 -12.50 -6.90 7.60
C PHE A 25 -11.57 -5.77 7.17
N MET A 26 -10.28 -5.98 7.30
CA MET A 26 -9.26 -4.97 7.01
C MET A 26 -8.37 -5.45 5.87
N PRO A 27 -8.44 -4.85 4.68
CA PRO A 27 -7.51 -5.18 3.60
C PRO A 27 -6.10 -4.75 3.97
N LEU A 28 -5.14 -5.65 3.75
CA LEU A 28 -3.71 -5.44 3.99
C LEU A 28 -2.93 -5.33 2.69
N GLY A 29 -3.36 -6.01 1.63
CA GLY A 29 -2.71 -6.01 0.33
C GLY A 29 -3.55 -6.69 -0.73
N TYR A 30 -3.23 -6.40 -1.99
CA TYR A 30 -3.77 -7.05 -3.18
C TYR A 30 -2.61 -7.22 -4.15
N ARG A 31 -2.40 -8.41 -4.71
CA ARG A 31 -1.27 -8.72 -5.61
C ARG A 31 -1.48 -10.07 -6.25
N HIS A 32 -1.07 -10.22 -7.51
CA HIS A 32 -1.16 -11.50 -8.24
C HIS A 32 -2.57 -12.15 -8.17
N GLY A 33 -3.62 -11.33 -8.26
CA GLY A 33 -5.01 -11.79 -8.17
C GLY A 33 -5.47 -12.18 -6.75
N LEU A 34 -4.62 -12.07 -5.74
CA LEU A 34 -4.94 -12.41 -4.34
C LEU A 34 -5.28 -11.16 -3.52
N LEU A 35 -6.28 -11.28 -2.65
CA LEU A 35 -6.58 -10.31 -1.59
C LEU A 35 -6.11 -10.85 -0.24
N LEU A 36 -5.37 -10.02 0.49
CA LEU A 36 -5.02 -10.28 1.88
C LEU A 36 -5.90 -9.43 2.79
N ILE A 37 -6.70 -10.10 3.63
CA ILE A 37 -7.65 -9.46 4.53
C ILE A 37 -7.40 -9.96 5.96
N TYR A 38 -7.33 -9.06 6.92
CA TYR A 38 -7.36 -9.40 8.33
C TYR A 38 -8.80 -9.37 8.84
N GLN A 39 -9.24 -10.47 9.46
CA GLN A 39 -10.54 -10.58 10.10
C GLN A 39 -10.38 -10.39 11.61
N LEU A 40 -10.77 -9.22 12.11
CA LEU A 40 -10.58 -8.85 13.51
C LEU A 40 -11.30 -9.81 14.47
N ALA A 41 -12.55 -10.15 14.19
CA ALA A 41 -13.37 -10.99 15.09
C ALA A 41 -12.82 -12.40 15.30
N ARG A 42 -11.93 -12.88 14.42
CA ARG A 42 -11.35 -14.22 14.50
C ARG A 42 -9.82 -14.20 14.63
N TYR A 43 -9.21 -13.02 14.72
CA TYR A 43 -7.76 -12.85 14.81
C TYR A 43 -6.98 -13.69 13.77
N GLN A 44 -7.44 -13.67 12.52
CA GLN A 44 -6.87 -14.48 11.44
C GLN A 44 -6.70 -13.67 10.15
N LEU A 45 -5.84 -14.16 9.26
CA LEU A 45 -5.70 -13.68 7.90
C LEU A 45 -6.49 -14.56 6.94
N LEU A 46 -7.09 -13.90 5.97
CA LEU A 46 -7.74 -14.49 4.82
C LEU A 46 -6.91 -14.14 3.59
N VAL A 47 -6.46 -15.16 2.85
CA VAL A 47 -5.89 -15.00 1.52
C VAL A 47 -6.90 -15.52 0.54
N TRP A 48 -7.47 -14.62 -0.25
CA TRP A 48 -8.61 -14.90 -1.11
C TRP A 48 -8.27 -14.68 -2.58
N ASP A 49 -8.55 -15.68 -3.40
CA ASP A 49 -8.58 -15.60 -4.86
C ASP A 49 -10.04 -15.48 -5.33
N PRO A 50 -10.53 -14.28 -5.68
CA PRO A 50 -11.93 -14.09 -6.04
C PRO A 50 -12.30 -14.70 -7.40
N PHE A 51 -11.33 -15.02 -8.26
CA PHE A 51 -11.58 -15.60 -9.58
C PHE A 51 -11.60 -17.12 -9.51
N ASN A 52 -10.71 -17.71 -8.73
CA ASN A 52 -10.69 -19.16 -8.50
C ASN A 52 -11.60 -19.59 -7.33
N ILE A 53 -12.24 -18.63 -6.64
CA ILE A 53 -13.11 -18.85 -5.47
C ILE A 53 -12.38 -19.65 -4.38
N ASP A 54 -11.08 -19.40 -4.23
CA ASP A 54 -10.22 -20.10 -3.28
C ASP A 54 -9.89 -19.21 -2.08
N LEU A 55 -10.13 -19.72 -0.87
CA LEU A 55 -9.99 -18.96 0.37
C LEU A 55 -9.14 -19.73 1.37
N HIS A 56 -7.93 -19.22 1.60
CA HIS A 56 -7.01 -19.74 2.61
C HIS A 56 -7.15 -18.97 3.91
N ARG A 57 -7.12 -19.70 5.03
CA ARG A 57 -7.11 -19.13 6.38
C ARG A 57 -5.73 -19.34 6.98
N VAL A 58 -5.09 -18.24 7.36
CA VAL A 58 -3.73 -18.25 7.92
C VAL A 58 -3.80 -17.70 9.34
N ALA A 59 -3.29 -18.47 10.30
CA ALA A 59 -3.17 -18.02 11.68
C ALA A 59 -2.19 -16.85 11.76
N VAL A 60 -2.55 -15.83 12.55
CA VAL A 60 -1.70 -14.66 12.78
C VAL A 60 -0.70 -15.01 13.89
N PRO A 61 0.62 -14.77 13.72
CA PRO A 61 1.58 -15.00 14.80
C PRO A 61 1.25 -14.09 16.01
N PRO A 62 1.44 -14.56 17.27
CA PRO A 62 1.00 -13.85 18.47
C PRO A 62 1.56 -12.42 18.61
N GLU A 63 2.78 -12.20 18.11
CA GLU A 63 3.44 -10.88 18.07
C GLU A 63 2.76 -9.84 17.16
N PHE A 64 1.81 -10.25 16.32
CA PHE A 64 0.99 -9.34 15.51
C PHE A 64 -0.38 -9.14 16.15
N ASP A 65 -0.41 -8.46 17.30
CA ASP A 65 -1.65 -8.02 17.93
C ASP A 65 -1.98 -6.58 17.54
N ARG A 66 -3.13 -6.40 16.88
CA ARG A 66 -3.65 -5.06 16.52
C ARG A 66 -4.06 -4.21 17.71
N LEU A 67 -4.36 -4.83 18.85
CA LEU A 67 -4.68 -4.10 20.08
C LEU A 67 -3.44 -3.44 20.68
N GLU A 68 -2.27 -4.06 20.48
CA GLU A 68 -0.98 -3.53 20.94
C GLU A 68 -0.35 -2.60 19.90
N ALA A 69 -0.23 -3.06 18.65
CA ALA A 69 0.44 -2.32 17.58
C ALA A 69 -0.21 -2.51 16.21
N PRO A 70 -0.32 -1.43 15.41
CA PRO A 70 -0.83 -1.55 14.05
C PRO A 70 0.19 -2.24 13.16
N PHE A 71 -0.24 -3.32 12.50
CA PHE A 71 0.56 -4.00 11.48
C PHE A 71 -0.01 -3.81 10.07
N LYS A 72 0.81 -4.08 9.05
CA LYS A 72 0.41 -4.22 7.65
C LYS A 72 0.95 -5.51 7.08
N GLY A 73 0.56 -5.81 5.85
CA GLY A 73 1.11 -6.95 5.16
C GLY A 73 1.03 -6.83 3.66
N ALA A 74 1.49 -7.88 3.00
CA ALA A 74 1.43 -8.07 1.57
C ALA A 74 1.28 -9.56 1.28
N VAL A 75 0.55 -9.89 0.23
CA VAL A 75 0.49 -11.25 -0.32
C VAL A 75 1.12 -11.22 -1.71
N PHE A 76 1.75 -12.30 -2.13
CA PHE A 76 2.24 -12.45 -3.50
C PHE A 76 2.44 -13.92 -3.84
N ARG A 77 2.50 -14.23 -5.12
CA ARG A 77 2.91 -15.54 -5.64
C ARG A 77 4.37 -15.46 -6.07
N ALA A 78 5.09 -16.58 -6.02
CA ALA A 78 6.40 -16.66 -6.64
C ALA A 78 6.26 -16.56 -8.17
N ALA A 79 7.33 -16.14 -8.86
CA ALA A 79 7.30 -16.06 -10.32
C ALA A 79 6.99 -17.43 -10.94
N GLY A 80 5.96 -17.50 -11.79
CA GLY A 80 5.50 -18.73 -12.44
C GLY A 80 4.66 -19.66 -11.56
N ASP A 81 4.45 -19.33 -10.29
CA ASP A 81 3.63 -20.13 -9.38
C ASP A 81 2.18 -19.62 -9.35
N ILE A 82 1.25 -20.52 -9.64
CA ILE A 82 -0.19 -20.25 -9.61
C ILE A 82 -0.88 -20.86 -8.39
N GLN A 83 -0.22 -21.78 -7.69
CA GLN A 83 -0.78 -22.52 -6.57
C GLN A 83 -0.37 -21.88 -5.26
N HIS A 84 0.93 -21.74 -5.03
CA HIS A 84 1.43 -21.23 -3.76
C HIS A 84 1.52 -19.71 -3.74
N PHE A 85 1.34 -19.19 -2.54
CA PHE A 85 1.50 -17.80 -2.18
C PHE A 85 2.37 -17.67 -0.93
N ARG A 86 2.88 -16.45 -0.74
CA ARG A 86 3.56 -16.01 0.47
C ARG A 86 2.85 -14.79 1.04
N VAL A 87 2.91 -14.63 2.37
CA VAL A 87 2.40 -13.45 3.06
C VAL A 87 3.53 -12.85 3.87
N VAL A 88 3.77 -11.55 3.72
CA VAL A 88 4.67 -10.78 4.59
C VAL A 88 3.82 -9.95 5.51
N LEU A 89 4.09 -9.99 6.82
CA LEU A 89 3.54 -9.06 7.79
C LEU A 89 4.65 -8.17 8.32
N VAL A 90 4.33 -6.91 8.57
CA VAL A 90 5.23 -5.92 9.17
C VAL A 90 4.52 -5.20 10.31
N SER A 91 5.23 -5.00 11.42
CA SER A 91 4.75 -4.24 12.58
C SER A 91 5.91 -3.55 13.28
N THR A 92 5.61 -2.80 14.32
CA THR A 92 6.60 -2.19 15.21
C THR A 92 6.38 -2.63 16.64
N GLU A 93 7.46 -2.69 17.38
CA GLU A 93 7.43 -2.80 18.84
C GLU A 93 8.37 -1.76 19.44
N THR A 94 8.07 -1.35 20.66
CA THR A 94 8.88 -0.44 21.46
C THR A 94 9.26 -1.16 22.74
N ASP A 95 10.55 -1.25 23.05
CA ASP A 95 11.01 -1.87 24.29
C ASP A 95 10.85 -0.93 25.50
N GLU A 96 11.12 -1.44 26.70
CA GLU A 96 11.05 -0.66 27.94
C GLU A 96 11.97 0.56 27.94
N GLN A 97 13.08 0.49 27.19
CA GLN A 97 14.06 1.56 27.00
C GLN A 97 13.65 2.55 25.90
N GLN A 98 12.43 2.43 25.37
CA GLN A 98 11.86 3.27 24.31
C GLN A 98 12.58 3.14 22.95
N HIS A 99 13.34 2.07 22.72
CA HIS A 99 13.86 1.76 21.40
C HIS A 99 12.76 1.11 20.57
N THR A 100 12.38 1.79 19.49
CA THR A 100 11.40 1.26 18.55
C THR A 100 12.12 0.51 17.44
N ARG A 101 11.65 -0.69 17.12
CA ARG A 101 12.11 -1.49 15.99
C ARG A 101 10.94 -1.91 15.12
N ALA A 102 11.19 -1.98 13.82
CA ALA A 102 10.28 -2.64 12.90
C ALA A 102 10.66 -4.12 12.83
N PHE A 103 9.66 -4.99 12.70
CA PHE A 103 9.89 -6.40 12.49
C PHE A 103 8.92 -6.96 11.45
N ALA A 104 9.32 -8.06 10.84
CA ALA A 104 8.59 -8.75 9.81
C ALA A 104 8.65 -10.26 9.99
N ARG A 105 7.64 -10.95 9.44
CA ARG A 105 7.65 -12.39 9.21
C ARG A 105 7.07 -12.72 7.85
N ILE A 106 7.53 -13.84 7.30
CA ILE A 106 7.04 -14.39 6.04
C ILE A 106 6.31 -15.70 6.32
N TYR A 107 5.10 -15.85 5.81
CA TYR A 107 4.40 -17.12 5.71
C TYR A 107 4.60 -17.71 4.32
N SER A 108 4.83 -19.02 4.25
CA SER A 108 4.77 -19.79 3.00
C SER A 108 3.59 -20.75 3.04
N SER A 109 2.72 -20.70 2.02
CA SER A 109 1.61 -21.66 1.87
C SER A 109 2.10 -23.06 1.50
N GLU A 110 3.27 -23.20 0.90
CA GLU A 110 3.89 -24.50 0.57
C GLU A 110 4.23 -25.30 1.82
N THR A 111 4.81 -24.63 2.82
CA THR A 111 5.21 -25.26 4.09
C THR A 111 4.17 -25.08 5.19
N ALA A 112 3.12 -24.29 4.93
CA ALA A 112 2.11 -23.85 5.87
C ALA A 112 2.68 -23.26 7.18
N LYS A 113 3.85 -22.60 7.11
CA LYS A 113 4.58 -22.09 8.28
C LYS A 113 4.99 -20.64 8.11
N TRP A 114 5.04 -19.95 9.25
CA TRP A 114 5.76 -18.69 9.39
C TRP A 114 7.24 -18.95 9.57
N GLY A 115 8.06 -18.22 8.83
CA GLY A 115 9.50 -18.21 8.96
C GLY A 115 9.97 -17.41 10.18
N ASP A 116 11.28 -17.22 10.22
CA ASP A 116 11.96 -16.52 11.29
C ASP A 116 11.59 -15.04 11.33
N ARG A 117 11.79 -14.47 12.51
CA ARG A 117 11.54 -13.05 12.77
C ARG A 117 12.72 -12.22 12.29
N ILE A 118 12.44 -11.23 11.46
CA ILE A 118 13.43 -10.31 10.90
C ILE A 118 13.15 -8.93 11.47
N SER A 119 14.16 -8.22 11.97
CA SER A 119 13.95 -6.91 12.60
C SER A 119 15.04 -5.91 12.24
N THR A 120 14.67 -4.63 12.23
CA THR A 120 15.60 -3.50 12.05
C THR A 120 15.25 -2.39 13.05
N PRO A 121 16.24 -1.69 13.63
CA PRO A 121 15.96 -0.51 14.43
C PRO A 121 15.28 0.57 13.58
N LEU A 122 14.34 1.31 14.19
CA LEU A 122 13.82 2.55 13.61
C LEU A 122 14.63 3.75 14.11
N PRO A 123 14.69 4.86 13.34
CA PRO A 123 15.34 6.08 13.80
C PRO A 123 14.78 6.52 15.16
N TYR A 124 15.66 6.84 16.10
CA TYR A 124 15.27 7.29 17.43
C TYR A 124 14.42 8.56 17.34
N LYS A 125 13.28 8.56 18.01
CA LYS A 125 12.44 9.74 18.21
C LYS A 125 12.13 9.86 19.69
N LEU A 126 11.86 11.09 20.12
CA LEU A 126 11.49 11.39 21.50
C LEU A 126 10.37 10.44 21.98
N PRO A 127 10.42 9.97 23.24
CA PRO A 127 9.45 9.02 23.78
C PRO A 127 8.03 9.54 23.58
N THR A 128 7.24 8.79 22.84
CA THR A 128 5.82 9.09 22.63
C THR A 128 5.03 7.79 22.53
N ASN A 129 3.75 7.85 22.90
CA ASN A 129 2.81 6.73 22.78
C ASN A 129 2.70 6.34 21.30
N SER A 130 3.58 5.45 20.85
CA SER A 130 3.85 5.17 19.44
C SER A 130 2.56 4.80 18.72
N HIS A 131 2.05 5.74 17.93
CA HIS A 131 0.93 5.52 17.02
C HIS A 131 1.47 5.41 15.60
N MET A 132 2.31 4.39 15.39
CA MET A 132 2.85 4.08 14.08
C MET A 132 1.71 3.84 13.09
N TYR A 133 1.86 4.29 11.87
CA TYR A 133 0.92 4.03 10.79
C TYR A 133 1.71 3.63 9.56
N PHE A 134 1.23 2.63 8.84
CA PHE A 134 1.81 2.14 7.61
C PHE A 134 0.82 2.32 6.45
N THR A 135 1.31 2.68 5.27
CA THR A 135 0.52 2.65 4.03
C THR A 135 0.22 1.22 3.59
N MET A 136 -0.51 1.06 2.49
CA MET A 136 -0.47 -0.20 1.75
C MET A 136 0.95 -0.42 1.22
N GLY A 137 1.42 -1.65 1.26
CA GLY A 137 2.74 -1.99 0.71
C GLY A 137 2.73 -1.86 -0.80
N VAL A 138 3.89 -1.58 -1.39
CA VAL A 138 4.11 -1.57 -2.85
C VAL A 138 5.29 -2.45 -3.20
N LEU A 139 5.18 -3.27 -4.25
CA LEU A 139 6.28 -4.08 -4.75
C LEU A 139 7.04 -3.27 -5.80
N VAL A 140 8.34 -3.07 -5.60
CA VAL A 140 9.24 -2.45 -6.59
C VAL A 140 10.44 -3.37 -6.75
N GLY A 141 10.64 -3.88 -7.96
CA GLY A 141 11.60 -4.96 -8.21
C GLY A 141 11.32 -6.17 -7.32
N HIS A 142 12.28 -6.50 -6.45
CA HIS A 142 12.23 -7.67 -5.56
C HIS A 142 11.92 -7.30 -4.10
N SER A 143 11.53 -6.05 -3.83
CA SER A 143 11.35 -5.54 -2.48
C SER A 143 9.95 -4.96 -2.27
N LEU A 144 9.40 -5.22 -1.09
CA LEU A 144 8.17 -4.57 -0.63
C LEU A 144 8.50 -3.31 0.16
N TYR A 145 7.74 -2.25 -0.09
CA TYR A 145 7.94 -0.96 0.53
C TYR A 145 6.66 -0.46 1.20
N TRP A 146 6.77 -0.02 2.45
CA TRP A 146 5.70 0.67 3.18
C TRP A 146 6.19 2.02 3.66
N LEU A 147 5.48 3.09 3.30
CA LEU A 147 5.66 4.35 4.02
C LEU A 147 5.14 4.15 5.44
N PHE A 148 5.91 4.64 6.41
CA PHE A 148 5.47 4.67 7.78
C PHE A 148 5.55 6.07 8.37
N ASN A 149 4.65 6.36 9.31
CA ASN A 149 4.78 7.54 10.14
C ASN A 149 4.37 7.25 11.58
N ASP A 150 5.12 7.82 12.50
CA ASP A 150 4.78 7.93 13.91
C ASP A 150 3.91 9.17 14.12
N ARG A 151 2.60 8.98 14.32
CA ARG A 151 1.65 10.10 14.44
C ARG A 151 1.87 10.96 15.68
N SER A 152 2.60 10.46 16.65
CA SER A 152 2.92 11.19 17.88
C SER A 152 4.24 11.96 17.80
N ALA A 153 5.10 11.66 16.82
CA ALA A 153 6.35 12.39 16.64
C ALA A 153 6.12 13.86 16.26
N LYS A 154 6.83 14.76 16.95
CA LYS A 154 6.85 16.22 16.67
C LYS A 154 7.59 16.61 15.38
N THR A 155 8.03 15.64 14.59
CA THR A 155 8.79 15.88 13.35
C THR A 155 7.89 16.51 12.30
N LEU A 156 8.42 17.49 11.57
CA LEU A 156 7.72 18.12 10.44
C LEU A 156 7.95 17.37 9.11
N LEU A 157 8.73 16.29 9.11
CA LEU A 157 9.11 15.51 7.94
C LEU A 157 8.63 14.07 8.06
N LEU A 158 8.32 13.44 6.92
CA LEU A 158 7.96 12.03 6.86
C LEU A 158 9.06 11.16 7.48
N ASP A 159 8.64 10.07 8.12
CA ASP A 159 9.54 9.35 9.02
C ASP A 159 10.44 8.33 8.31
N GLY A 160 9.96 7.70 7.25
CA GLY A 160 10.76 6.77 6.46
C GLY A 160 9.92 5.83 5.61
N ILE A 161 10.65 4.98 4.89
CA ILE A 161 10.12 3.88 4.11
C ILE A 161 10.71 2.60 4.70
N LEU A 162 9.86 1.65 5.03
CA LEU A 162 10.27 0.31 5.42
C LEU A 162 10.42 -0.53 4.14
N GLU A 163 11.62 -1.04 3.90
CA GLU A 163 11.95 -1.96 2.82
C GLU A 163 12.04 -3.38 3.37
N PHE A 164 11.41 -4.32 2.68
CA PHE A 164 11.61 -5.75 2.89
C PHE A 164 12.06 -6.40 1.58
N ASP A 165 13.33 -6.78 1.52
CA ASP A 165 13.93 -7.51 0.39
C ASP A 165 13.46 -8.97 0.43
N LEU A 166 12.70 -9.40 -0.57
CA LEU A 166 12.09 -10.72 -0.61
C LEU A 166 13.10 -11.85 -0.84
N GLU A 167 14.22 -11.57 -1.50
CA GLU A 167 15.24 -12.55 -1.84
C GLU A 167 16.20 -12.75 -0.68
N LYS A 168 16.71 -11.65 -0.13
CA LYS A 168 17.67 -11.68 0.98
C LYS A 168 16.97 -11.84 2.33
N GLN A 169 15.66 -11.60 2.39
CA GLN A 169 14.88 -11.57 3.63
C GLN A 169 15.46 -10.58 4.64
N ILE A 170 15.78 -9.39 4.16
CA ILE A 170 16.34 -8.30 4.96
C ILE A 170 15.28 -7.21 5.10
N LEU A 171 15.12 -6.72 6.33
CA LEU A 171 14.29 -5.56 6.64
C LEU A 171 15.21 -4.35 6.83
N ALA A 172 14.92 -3.24 6.16
CA ALA A 172 15.72 -2.02 6.24
C ALA A 172 14.83 -0.77 6.27
N VAL A 173 15.36 0.33 6.80
CA VAL A 173 14.71 1.63 6.77
C VAL A 173 15.43 2.51 5.75
N LYS A 174 14.68 3.01 4.77
CA LYS A 174 15.16 4.02 3.83
C LYS A 174 14.63 5.41 4.18
N PRO A 175 15.43 6.46 3.94
CA PRO A 175 14.96 7.83 4.06
C PRO A 175 13.96 8.15 2.95
N VAL A 176 13.12 9.16 3.22
CA VAL A 176 12.24 9.82 2.25
C VAL A 176 12.95 11.05 1.65
N PRO A 177 12.46 11.63 0.53
CA PRO A 177 13.04 12.84 -0.03
C PRO A 177 13.05 14.02 0.97
N VAL A 178 14.15 14.78 0.98
CA VAL A 178 14.33 15.96 1.86
C VAL A 178 13.40 17.09 1.40
N GLY A 179 12.88 17.85 2.38
CA GLY A 179 12.08 19.05 2.11
C GLY A 179 10.60 18.78 1.83
N ILE A 180 10.15 17.51 1.91
CA ILE A 180 8.72 17.20 1.83
C ILE A 180 8.10 17.20 3.24
N PRO A 181 7.16 18.12 3.52
CA PRO A 181 6.54 18.20 4.84
C PRO A 181 5.68 16.97 5.13
N LYS A 182 5.66 16.55 6.38
CA LYS A 182 4.77 15.54 6.95
C LYS A 182 3.35 16.10 6.99
N GLU A 183 2.70 16.11 5.85
CA GLU A 183 1.30 16.50 5.72
C GLU A 183 0.49 15.28 5.31
N ASN A 184 -0.44 14.84 6.17
CA ASN A 184 -1.44 13.82 5.87
C ASN A 184 -0.97 12.68 4.93
N MET A 185 -0.66 11.51 5.47
CA MET A 185 -0.10 10.38 4.69
C MET A 185 -0.86 10.00 3.42
N CYS A 186 -2.15 10.31 3.29
CA CYS A 186 -2.87 10.08 2.04
C CYS A 186 -2.41 10.99 0.88
N ARG A 187 -1.47 11.90 1.07
CA ARG A 187 -0.84 12.69 -0.01
C ARG A 187 0.37 12.01 -0.64
N PHE A 188 0.76 10.85 -0.11
CA PHE A 188 1.97 10.13 -0.50
C PHE A 188 1.67 8.75 -1.03
N GLN A 189 2.47 8.34 -2.01
CA GLN A 189 2.41 7.00 -2.57
C GLN A 189 3.82 6.54 -2.94
N VAL A 190 4.29 5.43 -2.37
CA VAL A 190 5.46 4.74 -2.91
C VAL A 190 5.08 4.14 -4.24
N MET A 191 5.98 4.18 -5.21
CA MET A 191 5.74 3.62 -6.53
C MET A 191 7.04 3.15 -7.15
N GLN A 192 6.93 2.38 -8.23
CA GLN A 192 8.04 2.17 -9.14
C GLN A 192 8.21 3.43 -9.99
N ALA A 193 9.40 4.03 -9.96
CA ALA A 193 9.75 5.19 -10.76
C ALA A 193 10.03 4.82 -12.22
N GLU A 194 10.09 5.83 -13.09
CA GLU A 194 10.67 5.72 -14.44
C GLU A 194 12.07 5.10 -14.32
N GLY A 195 12.36 4.06 -15.11
CA GLY A 195 13.61 3.28 -15.01
C GLY A 195 13.57 2.11 -14.03
N GLY A 196 12.46 1.88 -13.32
CA GLY A 196 12.21 0.67 -12.52
C GLY A 196 12.71 0.72 -11.08
N GLY A 197 13.31 1.85 -10.66
CA GLY A 197 13.78 2.07 -9.30
C GLY A 197 12.67 2.48 -8.32
N LEU A 198 13.04 2.69 -7.06
CA LEU A 198 12.15 3.18 -6.01
C LEU A 198 11.77 4.65 -6.26
N GLY A 199 10.48 4.94 -6.19
CA GLY A 199 9.91 6.27 -6.33
C GLY A 199 8.92 6.64 -5.23
N ILE A 200 8.71 7.94 -5.04
CA ILE A 200 7.63 8.49 -4.22
C ILE A 200 6.89 9.56 -5.02
N LEU A 201 5.57 9.45 -5.07
CA LEU A 201 4.69 10.52 -5.47
C LEU A 201 4.23 11.30 -4.24
N PHE A 202 4.35 12.63 -4.30
CA PHE A 202 3.85 13.57 -3.31
C PHE A 202 2.88 14.56 -3.95
N LEU A 203 1.67 14.67 -3.41
CA LEU A 203 0.71 15.69 -3.81
C LEU A 203 1.02 17.03 -3.13
N SER A 204 1.57 17.98 -3.87
CA SER A 204 1.91 19.33 -3.40
C SER A 204 0.95 20.36 -3.97
N ASN A 205 0.05 20.91 -3.15
CA ASN A 205 -0.98 21.88 -3.55
C ASN A 205 -1.78 21.43 -4.78
N PHE A 206 -1.43 21.94 -5.96
CA PHE A 206 -2.09 21.69 -7.25
C PHE A 206 -1.29 20.79 -8.18
N SER A 207 -0.16 20.24 -7.72
CA SER A 207 0.71 19.38 -8.50
C SER A 207 0.97 18.04 -7.80
N ALA A 208 1.38 17.06 -8.60
CA ALA A 208 2.04 15.85 -8.13
C ALA A 208 3.52 15.96 -8.45
N GLN A 209 4.36 15.79 -7.43
CA GLN A 209 5.81 15.69 -7.55
C GLN A 209 6.20 14.22 -7.50
N LEU A 210 6.90 13.75 -8.54
CA LEU A 210 7.41 12.39 -8.64
C LEU A 210 8.91 12.44 -8.36
N TRP A 211 9.28 11.84 -7.25
CA TRP A 211 10.65 11.70 -6.77
C TRP A 211 11.14 10.30 -7.05
N MET A 212 12.41 10.16 -7.41
CA MET A 212 13.05 8.88 -7.67
C MET A 212 14.42 8.83 -7.00
N VAL A 213 14.88 7.61 -6.73
CA VAL A 213 16.23 7.37 -6.25
C VAL A 213 17.17 7.27 -7.45
N GLU A 214 18.18 8.14 -7.48
CA GLU A 214 19.30 8.05 -8.42
C GLU A 214 20.58 7.71 -7.66
N THR A 215 21.47 7.00 -8.34
CA THR A 215 22.80 6.66 -7.83
C THR A 215 23.82 7.53 -8.53
N ASP A 216 24.64 8.25 -7.76
CA ASP A 216 25.72 9.06 -8.33
C ASP A 216 26.92 8.20 -8.76
N CYS A 217 27.94 8.85 -9.33
CA CYS A 217 29.16 8.18 -9.79
C CYS A 217 29.92 7.46 -8.67
N ASP A 218 29.71 7.87 -7.42
CA ASP A 218 30.35 7.29 -6.23
C ASP A 218 29.52 6.14 -5.63
N GLY A 219 28.37 5.82 -6.24
CA GLY A 219 27.49 4.75 -5.79
C GLY A 219 26.52 5.18 -4.67
N ALA A 220 26.48 6.45 -4.30
CA ALA A 220 25.57 6.94 -3.27
C ALA A 220 24.17 7.17 -3.85
N ALA A 221 23.16 6.58 -3.19
CA ALA A 221 21.77 6.74 -3.58
C ALA A 221 21.17 8.01 -2.95
N SER A 222 20.60 8.88 -3.77
CA SER A 222 19.96 10.12 -3.33
C SER A 222 18.60 10.32 -4.00
N TRP A 223 17.72 11.07 -3.34
CA TRP A 223 16.42 11.41 -3.89
C TRP A 223 16.52 12.63 -4.79
N VAL A 224 16.02 12.50 -6.01
CA VAL A 224 15.91 13.61 -6.97
C VAL A 224 14.45 13.81 -7.40
N LEU A 225 14.08 15.06 -7.67
CA LEU A 225 12.78 15.38 -8.26
C LEU A 225 12.86 15.10 -9.76
N GLY A 226 12.32 13.96 -10.19
CA GLY A 226 12.32 13.57 -11.61
C GLY A 226 11.31 14.39 -12.41
N ARG A 227 10.06 14.47 -11.94
CA ARG A 227 8.97 15.10 -12.70
C ARG A 227 7.96 15.80 -11.80
N THR A 228 7.40 16.91 -12.29
CA THR A 228 6.23 17.55 -11.67
C THR A 228 5.07 17.59 -12.67
N VAL A 229 3.90 17.18 -12.22
CA VAL A 229 2.65 17.21 -12.99
C VAL A 229 1.72 18.26 -12.40
N GLU A 230 1.33 19.26 -13.19
CA GLU A 230 0.33 20.25 -12.79
C GLU A 230 -1.08 19.66 -12.90
N LEU A 231 -1.57 19.08 -11.80
CA LEU A 231 -2.86 18.39 -11.75
C LEU A 231 -4.05 19.33 -11.99
N ASP A 232 -3.93 20.60 -11.60
CA ASP A 232 -4.95 21.60 -11.87
C ASP A 232 -5.16 21.87 -13.37
N LYS A 233 -4.07 21.91 -14.13
CA LYS A 233 -4.13 22.01 -15.60
C LYS A 233 -4.60 20.71 -16.22
N LEU A 234 -4.04 19.59 -15.80
CA LEU A 234 -4.39 18.25 -16.31
C LEU A 234 -5.90 17.98 -16.18
N LEU A 235 -6.47 18.24 -15.01
CA LEU A 235 -7.89 17.97 -14.72
C LEU A 235 -8.80 19.17 -15.02
N SER A 236 -8.26 20.25 -15.61
CA SER A 236 -9.00 21.48 -15.96
C SER A 236 -9.81 22.06 -14.79
N ILE A 237 -9.17 22.21 -13.62
CA ILE A 237 -9.82 22.66 -12.39
C ILE A 237 -9.97 24.19 -12.39
N ASN A 238 -11.23 24.64 -12.31
CA ASN A 238 -11.56 26.06 -12.24
C ASN A 238 -10.96 26.73 -10.98
N SER A 239 -10.47 27.97 -11.13
CA SER A 239 -9.86 28.80 -10.08
C SER A 239 -10.69 28.91 -8.80
N ARG A 240 -12.03 28.96 -8.92
CA ARG A 240 -12.94 29.02 -7.75
C ARG A 240 -12.87 27.76 -6.87
N LYS A 241 -12.54 26.60 -7.45
CA LYS A 241 -12.38 25.33 -6.73
C LYS A 241 -10.99 25.18 -6.09
N LYS A 242 -9.99 25.95 -6.53
CA LYS A 242 -8.62 25.89 -6.01
C LYS A 242 -8.53 26.26 -4.52
N ARG A 243 -9.42 27.13 -4.02
CA ARG A 243 -9.41 27.56 -2.60
C ARG A 243 -9.86 26.49 -1.60
N LYS A 244 -10.45 25.37 -2.05
CA LYS A 244 -10.89 24.24 -1.20
C LYS A 244 -10.18 22.94 -1.59
N TRP A 245 -9.02 23.05 -2.22
CA TRP A 245 -8.38 21.93 -2.89
C TRP A 245 -7.64 21.04 -1.89
N HIS A 246 -8.36 20.02 -1.40
CA HIS A 246 -7.79 18.93 -0.62
C HIS A 246 -7.77 17.70 -1.51
N GLN A 247 -6.56 17.22 -1.81
CA GLN A 247 -6.36 16.01 -2.59
C GLN A 247 -5.94 14.87 -1.68
N SER A 248 -6.43 13.67 -2.00
CA SER A 248 -5.99 12.44 -1.35
C SER A 248 -5.84 11.34 -2.38
N ILE A 249 -4.80 10.54 -2.20
CA ILE A 249 -4.59 9.28 -2.86
C ILE A 249 -5.44 8.26 -2.11
N GLU A 250 -6.43 7.71 -2.80
CA GLU A 250 -7.33 6.71 -2.22
C GLU A 250 -6.84 5.29 -2.52
N GLY A 251 -6.00 5.13 -3.54
CA GLY A 251 -5.42 3.85 -3.90
C GLY A 251 -4.38 3.98 -5.02
N PHE A 252 -3.55 2.95 -5.13
CA PHE A 252 -2.55 2.81 -6.19
C PHE A 252 -2.53 1.38 -6.72
N ALA A 253 -2.69 1.27 -8.04
CA ALA A 253 -2.61 0.03 -8.80
C ALA A 253 -1.17 -0.06 -9.34
N GLU A 254 -0.34 -0.86 -8.68
CA GLU A 254 1.11 -0.87 -8.87
C GLU A 254 1.54 -1.50 -10.20
N TYR A 255 0.77 -2.41 -10.78
CA TYR A 255 1.17 -3.07 -12.04
C TYR A 255 1.03 -2.14 -13.25
N ASN A 256 0.01 -1.27 -13.24
CA ASN A 256 -0.24 -0.33 -14.33
C ASN A 256 0.13 1.13 -13.99
N ASN A 257 0.77 1.38 -12.84
CA ASN A 257 1.08 2.72 -12.34
C ASN A 257 -0.13 3.68 -12.37
N VAL A 258 -1.29 3.18 -11.92
CA VAL A 258 -2.54 3.94 -11.90
C VAL A 258 -2.83 4.44 -10.48
N LEU A 259 -2.88 5.76 -10.35
CA LEU A 259 -3.26 6.45 -9.13
C LEU A 259 -4.77 6.69 -9.11
N LEU A 260 -5.42 6.38 -7.98
CA LEU A 260 -6.78 6.81 -7.73
C LEU A 260 -6.76 8.09 -6.88
N LEU A 261 -6.96 9.22 -7.55
CA LEU A 261 -6.90 10.55 -6.96
C LEU A 261 -8.31 11.05 -6.64
N ARG A 262 -8.52 11.39 -5.37
CA ARG A 262 -9.70 12.09 -4.91
C ARG A 262 -9.46 13.59 -4.85
N THR A 263 -10.44 14.31 -5.35
CA THR A 263 -10.57 15.77 -5.23
C THR A 263 -11.82 16.09 -4.41
N PRO A 264 -12.07 17.35 -4.04
CA PRO A 264 -13.28 17.70 -3.27
C PRO A 264 -14.60 17.34 -3.96
N THR A 265 -14.63 17.26 -5.30
CA THR A 265 -15.86 17.02 -6.07
C THR A 265 -15.88 15.72 -6.86
N ASP A 266 -14.72 15.17 -7.19
CA ASP A 266 -14.58 14.11 -8.19
C ASP A 266 -13.46 13.14 -7.85
N LEU A 267 -13.61 11.90 -8.33
CA LEU A 267 -12.62 10.83 -8.25
C LEU A 267 -12.06 10.57 -9.64
N PHE A 268 -10.74 10.53 -9.75
CA PHE A 268 -10.02 10.34 -11.00
C PHE A 268 -9.09 9.13 -10.90
N MET A 269 -9.06 8.33 -11.96
CA MET A 269 -7.92 7.45 -12.24
C MET A 269 -6.91 8.24 -13.07
N ILE A 270 -5.64 8.22 -12.66
CA ILE A 270 -4.55 8.87 -13.37
C ILE A 270 -3.48 7.81 -13.61
N GLN A 271 -3.29 7.43 -14.86
CA GLN A 271 -2.16 6.62 -15.30
C GLN A 271 -0.96 7.55 -15.46
N LEU A 272 0.09 7.37 -14.65
CA LEU A 272 1.21 8.32 -14.58
C LEU A 272 2.06 8.35 -15.86
N GLU A 273 2.09 7.23 -16.59
CA GLU A 273 2.76 7.06 -17.89
C GLU A 273 1.81 6.30 -18.82
N PRO A 274 1.24 6.94 -19.86
CA PRO A 274 1.67 8.19 -20.52
C PRO A 274 0.96 9.48 -20.02
N LEU A 275 0.63 9.58 -18.73
CA LEU A 275 -0.12 10.70 -18.14
C LEU A 275 -1.55 10.86 -18.71
N GLN A 276 -2.32 9.78 -18.65
CA GLN A 276 -3.74 9.79 -19.02
C GLN A 276 -4.62 9.82 -17.77
N PHE A 277 -5.78 10.44 -17.86
CA PHE A 277 -6.73 10.45 -16.76
C PHE A 277 -8.16 10.14 -17.22
N LYS A 278 -8.92 9.56 -16.30
CA LYS A 278 -10.34 9.28 -16.46
C LYS A 278 -11.08 9.64 -15.19
N LYS A 279 -12.15 10.41 -15.33
CA LYS A 279 -13.09 10.65 -14.23
C LYS A 279 -13.91 9.39 -13.98
N VAL A 280 -13.84 8.85 -12.77
CA VAL A 280 -14.57 7.63 -12.36
C VAL A 280 -15.95 7.98 -11.84
N SER A 281 -16.04 8.95 -10.93
CA SER A 281 -17.29 9.29 -10.26
C SER A 281 -17.25 10.68 -9.62
N LYS A 282 -18.40 11.16 -9.15
CA LYS A 282 -18.47 12.31 -8.24
C LYS A 282 -18.25 11.82 -6.81
N THR A 283 -17.50 12.57 -6.01
CA THR A 283 -17.24 12.24 -4.59
C THR A 283 -18.45 12.59 -3.74
N LYS A 284 -19.47 11.72 -3.76
CA LYS A 284 -20.68 11.90 -2.95
C LYS A 284 -20.54 11.31 -1.53
N LYS A 285 -19.60 10.39 -1.31
CA LYS A 285 -19.36 9.72 -0.02
C LYS A 285 -17.86 9.44 0.18
N TRP A 286 -17.43 9.36 1.43
CA TRP A 286 -16.14 8.80 1.80
C TRP A 286 -16.25 7.27 1.74
N VAL A 287 -15.63 6.68 0.72
CA VAL A 287 -15.55 5.23 0.53
C VAL A 287 -14.07 4.91 0.35
N TYR A 288 -13.60 3.86 1.01
CA TYR A 288 -12.25 3.35 0.79
C TYR A 288 -12.22 2.56 -0.52
N TYR A 289 -11.26 2.87 -1.37
CA TYR A 289 -11.05 2.17 -2.63
C TYR A 289 -9.80 1.31 -2.49
N HIS A 290 -9.93 0.05 -2.88
CA HIS A 290 -8.78 -0.86 -2.96
C HIS A 290 -8.66 -1.24 -4.43
N PRO A 291 -7.70 -0.67 -5.18
CA PRO A 291 -7.48 -1.09 -6.54
C PRO A 291 -7.09 -2.56 -6.51
N PHE A 292 -7.66 -3.33 -7.42
CA PHE A 292 -7.41 -4.75 -7.53
C PHE A 292 -7.09 -5.02 -8.98
N GLU A 293 -5.92 -5.61 -9.22
CA GLU A 293 -5.42 -5.93 -10.55
C GLU A 293 -5.31 -7.45 -10.67
N SER A 294 -5.94 -7.98 -11.71
CA SER A 294 -5.89 -9.40 -12.07
C SER A 294 -5.95 -9.53 -13.58
N VAL A 295 -5.31 -10.58 -14.10
CA VAL A 295 -5.41 -10.95 -15.51
C VAL A 295 -6.56 -11.95 -15.62
N TYR A 296 -7.68 -11.50 -16.18
CA TYR A 296 -8.80 -12.37 -16.49
C TYR A 296 -8.68 -12.83 -17.94
N ALA A 297 -8.36 -14.11 -18.15
CA ALA A 297 -8.66 -14.74 -19.43
C ALA A 297 -10.18 -14.92 -19.48
N ALA A 298 -10.87 -14.22 -20.37
CA ALA A 298 -12.26 -14.51 -20.64
C ALA A 298 -12.35 -15.98 -21.06
N GLY A 299 -12.89 -16.83 -20.19
CA GLY A 299 -13.06 -18.23 -20.48
C GLY A 299 -13.84 -18.36 -21.78
N ASN A 300 -13.28 -19.08 -22.75
CA ASN A 300 -14.04 -19.56 -23.89
C ASN A 300 -15.20 -20.37 -23.30
N SER A 301 -16.40 -19.79 -23.39
CA SER A 301 -17.63 -20.52 -23.13
C SER A 301 -17.64 -21.70 -24.10
N ILE A 302 -17.62 -22.92 -23.56
CA ILE A 302 -18.02 -24.11 -24.31
C ILE A 302 -19.53 -24.24 -24.15
#